data_AF-A0A947DF57-F1
#
_entry.id   AF-A0A947DF57-F1
#
_cell.length_a   1.000
_cell.length_b   1.000
_cell.length_c   1.000
_cell.angle_alpha   90.00
_cell.angle_beta   90.00
_cell.angle_gamma   90.00
#
_symmetry.space_group_name_H-M   'P 1'
#
loop_
_entity.id
_entity.type
_entity.pdbx_description
1 polymer ?
#
loop_
_entity_poly.entity_id
_entity_poly.type
_entity_poly.pdbx_seq_one_letter_code
_entity_poly.pdbx_strand_id
1 'polypeptide(L)'
;MVFTPTAPAQTLTTIQGEPAVPLDAMPASWQRIATGNWMSEPKVYTAMAQVFLAKHQQGNVLFCERPEAAHLKNAYCEGNGQLAYEAVEHYGKAFLPESYPNFNEIRRQVSSSQTPERMALIDTVSELFEELGYDVPATFYWTFLHPLQRDNLFEIRSFRFSEQDLGVARQFDAILHGGYVSMLRRLIDSISSRHGYFIEHGCGCENHLAKLKPCDSPFEYQLPATTRRKTLRAFFWSIMEEYLLFEQRAATKLVYADSVDF
;
A
#
# COMPACT_ATOMS: atom_id res chain seq x y z
N MET A 1 -10.27 7.80 -36.08
CA MET A 1 -8.86 7.37 -36.06
C MET A 1 -8.37 7.56 -34.64
N VAL A 2 -8.18 6.46 -33.90
CA VAL A 2 -7.51 6.50 -32.59
C VAL A 2 -6.03 6.32 -32.88
N PHE A 3 -5.23 7.34 -32.63
CA PHE A 3 -3.78 7.25 -32.62
C PHE A 3 -3.41 6.52 -31.33
N THR A 4 -3.03 5.25 -31.41
CA THR A 4 -2.27 4.58 -30.35
C THR A 4 -0.80 4.87 -30.65
N PRO A 5 -0.10 5.66 -29.82
CA PRO A 5 1.35 5.70 -29.90
C PRO A 5 1.84 4.32 -29.45
N THR A 6 2.41 3.54 -30.37
CA THR A 6 3.26 2.43 -29.98
C THR A 6 4.43 3.02 -29.20
N ALA A 7 4.39 2.87 -27.88
CA ALA A 7 5.54 3.17 -27.04
C ALA A 7 6.75 2.45 -27.64
N PRO A 8 7.90 3.12 -27.81
CA PRO A 8 9.10 2.47 -28.33
C PRO A 8 9.40 1.24 -27.46
N ALA A 9 9.76 0.12 -28.10
CA ALA A 9 10.12 -1.10 -27.41
C ALA A 9 11.26 -0.80 -26.42
N GLN A 10 10.93 -0.63 -25.15
CA GLN A 10 11.91 -0.36 -24.11
C GLN A 10 12.84 -1.56 -24.03
N THR A 11 14.14 -1.31 -24.27
CA THR A 11 15.15 -2.35 -24.15
C THR A 11 15.32 -2.67 -22.67
N LEU A 12 14.91 -3.87 -22.24
CA LEU A 12 15.07 -4.27 -20.86
C LEU A 12 16.55 -4.53 -20.52
N THR A 13 16.86 -4.36 -19.25
CA THR A 13 18.07 -4.88 -18.63
C THR A 13 17.76 -6.15 -17.84
N THR A 14 18.78 -6.74 -17.22
CA THR A 14 18.65 -7.93 -16.37
C THR A 14 19.16 -7.63 -14.97
N ILE A 15 18.36 -7.94 -13.94
CA ILE A 15 18.76 -7.86 -12.53
C ILE A 15 18.57 -9.25 -11.91
N GLN A 16 19.65 -9.88 -11.46
CA GLN A 16 19.62 -11.23 -10.86
C GLN A 16 18.93 -12.30 -11.74
N GLY A 17 19.04 -12.17 -13.06
CA GLY A 17 18.40 -13.08 -14.02
C GLY A 17 16.97 -12.68 -14.42
N GLU A 18 16.37 -11.71 -13.74
CA GLU A 18 15.02 -11.22 -14.03
C GLU A 18 15.05 -10.05 -15.02
N PRO A 19 14.13 -9.99 -16.01
CA PRO A 19 13.96 -8.82 -16.86
C PRO A 19 13.54 -7.59 -16.03
N ALA A 20 14.15 -6.45 -16.30
CA ALA A 20 13.93 -5.22 -15.54
C ALA A 20 13.93 -3.98 -16.45
N VAL A 21 13.10 -2.99 -16.13
CA VAL A 21 13.16 -1.68 -16.80
C VAL A 21 14.45 -0.97 -16.38
N PRO A 22 15.22 -0.38 -17.31
CA PRO A 22 16.42 0.40 -16.97
C PRO A 22 16.13 1.53 -15.97
N LEU A 23 17.09 1.86 -15.10
CA LEU A 23 16.86 2.84 -14.02
C LEU A 23 16.51 4.24 -14.55
N ASP A 24 17.13 4.65 -15.64
CA ASP A 24 16.86 5.92 -16.34
C ASP A 24 15.44 6.00 -16.94
N ALA A 25 14.82 4.85 -17.19
CA ALA A 25 13.44 4.72 -17.63
C ALA A 25 12.42 4.66 -16.48
N MET A 26 12.87 4.57 -15.23
CA MET A 26 11.99 4.60 -14.05
C MET A 26 11.56 6.03 -13.70
N PRO A 27 10.42 6.22 -13.01
CA PRO A 27 10.04 7.52 -12.45
C PRO A 27 11.18 8.15 -11.64
N ALA A 28 11.30 9.47 -11.70
CA ALA A 28 12.41 10.22 -11.07
C ALA A 28 12.57 9.93 -9.57
N SER A 29 11.46 9.63 -8.88
CA SER A 29 11.47 9.21 -7.47
C SER A 29 12.31 7.95 -7.26
N TRP A 30 12.23 6.95 -8.14
CA TRP A 30 13.02 5.71 -8.03
C TRP A 30 14.49 5.92 -8.34
N GLN A 31 14.81 6.83 -9.26
CA GLN A 31 16.20 7.23 -9.51
C GLN A 31 16.82 7.86 -8.25
N ARG A 32 16.05 8.70 -7.54
CA ARG A 32 16.45 9.29 -6.27
C ARG A 32 16.54 8.24 -5.15
N ILE A 33 15.58 7.32 -5.05
CA ILE A 33 15.61 6.22 -4.07
C ILE A 33 16.84 5.35 -4.26
N ALA A 34 17.20 5.00 -5.51
CA ALA A 34 18.35 4.13 -5.81
C ALA A 34 19.69 4.62 -5.21
N THR A 35 19.80 5.94 -4.99
CA THR A 35 20.99 6.60 -4.43
C THR A 35 20.77 7.11 -3.00
N GLY A 36 19.58 6.92 -2.44
CA GLY A 36 19.22 7.37 -1.10
C GLY A 36 19.92 6.59 0.02
N ASN A 37 19.98 7.21 1.20
CA ASN A 37 20.60 6.63 2.40
C ASN A 37 19.66 6.63 3.63
N TRP A 38 18.38 6.96 3.45
CA TRP A 38 17.38 7.04 4.53
C TRP A 38 16.66 5.71 4.81
N MET A 39 16.70 4.77 3.86
CA MET A 39 16.12 3.42 4.01
C MET A 39 17.20 2.34 3.98
N SER A 40 16.89 1.14 4.47
CA SER A 40 17.90 0.08 4.64
C SER A 40 18.35 -0.56 3.32
N GLU A 41 17.45 -0.71 2.34
CA GLU A 41 17.72 -1.45 1.09
C GLU A 41 17.28 -0.70 -0.18
N PRO A 42 17.73 0.56 -0.40
CA PRO A 42 17.26 1.42 -1.49
C PRO A 42 17.41 0.78 -2.88
N LYS A 43 18.56 0.13 -3.13
CA LYS A 43 18.84 -0.56 -4.39
C LYS A 43 17.96 -1.79 -4.61
N VAL A 44 17.59 -2.50 -3.54
CA VAL A 44 16.74 -3.69 -3.64
C VAL A 44 15.31 -3.27 -3.96
N TYR A 45 14.79 -2.26 -3.28
CA TYR A 45 13.42 -1.77 -3.51
C TYR A 45 13.30 -1.19 -4.92
N THR A 46 14.32 -0.46 -5.38
CA THR A 46 14.42 0.01 -6.77
C THR A 46 14.40 -1.16 -7.75
N ALA A 47 15.25 -2.18 -7.53
CA ALA A 47 15.28 -3.37 -8.40
C ALA A 47 13.93 -4.09 -8.44
N MET A 48 13.24 -4.21 -7.30
CA MET A 48 11.90 -4.79 -7.24
C MET A 48 10.89 -4.00 -8.08
N ALA A 49 10.91 -2.66 -8.00
CA ALA A 49 10.06 -1.81 -8.82
C ALA A 49 10.38 -1.93 -10.33
N GLN A 50 11.66 -2.03 -10.69
CA GLN A 50 12.11 -2.22 -12.08
C GLN A 50 11.64 -3.57 -12.66
N VAL A 51 11.76 -4.64 -11.87
CA VAL A 51 11.29 -5.99 -12.25
C VAL A 51 9.77 -6.03 -12.32
N PHE A 52 9.07 -5.45 -11.33
CA PHE A 52 7.61 -5.36 -11.32
C PHE A 52 7.10 -4.66 -12.59
N LEU A 53 7.66 -3.51 -12.95
CA LEU A 53 7.25 -2.77 -14.14
C LEU A 53 7.49 -3.58 -15.43
N ALA A 54 8.68 -4.20 -15.56
CA ALA A 54 9.01 -5.04 -16.72
C ALA A 54 8.06 -6.24 -16.85
N LYS A 55 7.75 -6.90 -15.73
CA LYS A 55 6.84 -8.05 -15.67
C LYS A 55 5.47 -7.70 -16.26
N HIS A 56 4.91 -6.55 -15.89
CA HIS A 56 3.58 -6.15 -16.36
C HIS A 56 3.57 -5.51 -17.75
N GLN A 57 4.59 -4.74 -18.12
CA GLN A 57 4.68 -4.13 -19.45
C GLN A 57 4.98 -5.14 -20.56
N GLN A 58 5.71 -6.22 -20.25
CA GLN A 58 6.09 -7.21 -21.25
C GLN A 58 5.34 -8.54 -21.13
N GLY A 59 4.64 -8.79 -20.03
CA GLY A 59 3.92 -10.03 -19.79
C GLY A 59 4.80 -11.29 -19.84
N ASN A 60 6.13 -11.15 -19.84
CA ASN A 60 7.02 -12.22 -20.30
C ASN A 60 6.96 -13.46 -19.41
N VAL A 61 7.02 -13.31 -18.07
CA VAL A 61 6.97 -14.48 -17.19
C VAL A 61 5.61 -15.19 -17.29
N LEU A 62 4.52 -14.42 -17.22
CA LEU A 62 3.16 -14.98 -17.19
C LEU A 62 2.81 -15.76 -18.47
N PHE A 63 3.13 -15.20 -19.64
CA PHE A 63 2.77 -15.81 -20.92
C PHE A 63 3.81 -16.81 -21.44
N CYS A 64 5.05 -16.79 -20.95
CA CYS A 64 6.00 -17.88 -21.19
C CYS A 64 5.60 -19.15 -20.44
N GLU A 65 5.09 -19.02 -19.20
CA GLU A 65 4.60 -20.16 -18.40
C GLU A 65 3.23 -20.66 -18.86
N ARG A 66 2.45 -19.81 -19.53
CA ARG A 66 1.10 -20.12 -20.05
C ARG A 66 0.97 -19.80 -21.54
N PRO A 67 1.63 -20.57 -22.42
CA PRO A 67 1.64 -20.30 -23.86
C PRO A 67 0.24 -20.33 -24.48
N GLU A 68 -0.72 -21.06 -23.90
CA GLU A 68 -2.12 -21.08 -24.32
C GLU A 68 -2.82 -19.73 -24.16
N ALA A 69 -2.36 -18.91 -23.21
CA ALA A 69 -2.90 -17.59 -22.94
C ALA A 69 -2.22 -16.48 -23.77
N ALA A 70 -1.28 -16.80 -24.67
CA ALA A 70 -0.50 -15.82 -25.42
C ALA A 70 -1.36 -14.80 -26.20
N HIS A 71 -2.56 -15.20 -26.62
CA HIS A 71 -3.53 -14.32 -27.29
C HIS A 71 -4.02 -13.15 -26.40
N LEU A 72 -3.92 -13.26 -25.07
CA LEU A 72 -4.27 -12.21 -24.11
C LEU A 72 -3.11 -11.25 -23.81
N LYS A 73 -1.89 -11.55 -24.28
CA LYS A 73 -0.67 -10.82 -23.91
C LYS A 73 -0.77 -9.33 -24.17
N ASN A 74 -1.23 -8.95 -25.36
CA ASN A 74 -1.32 -7.54 -25.73
C ASN A 74 -2.29 -6.77 -24.84
N ALA A 75 -3.49 -7.34 -24.61
CA ALA A 75 -4.50 -6.73 -23.74
C ALA A 75 -4.02 -6.63 -22.29
N TYR A 76 -3.33 -7.66 -21.80
CA TYR A 76 -2.69 -7.65 -20.49
C TYR A 76 -1.63 -6.55 -20.38
N CYS A 77 -0.70 -6.46 -21.34
CA CYS A 77 0.38 -5.48 -21.31
C CYS A 77 -0.16 -4.05 -21.42
N GLU A 78 -1.20 -3.81 -22.21
CA GLU A 78 -1.82 -2.49 -22.36
C GLU A 78 -2.48 -2.05 -21.04
N GLY A 79 -3.34 -2.89 -20.46
CA GLY A 79 -4.04 -2.56 -19.22
C GLY A 79 -3.13 -2.60 -17.99
N ASN A 80 -2.52 -3.75 -17.71
CA ASN A 80 -1.71 -3.94 -16.52
C ASN A 80 -0.36 -3.23 -16.60
N GLY A 81 0.20 -3.00 -17.80
CA GLY A 81 1.41 -2.19 -17.93
C GLY A 81 1.19 -0.75 -17.49
N GLN A 82 0.03 -0.17 -17.80
CA GLN A 82 -0.36 1.16 -17.34
C GLN A 82 -0.59 1.18 -15.82
N LEU A 83 -1.38 0.24 -15.30
CA LEU A 83 -1.65 0.13 -13.86
C LEU A 83 -0.38 -0.14 -13.05
N ALA A 84 0.56 -0.89 -13.60
CA ALA A 84 1.87 -1.12 -12.98
C ALA A 84 2.72 0.14 -12.95
N TYR A 85 2.69 0.95 -14.01
CA TYR A 85 3.38 2.24 -14.00
C TYR A 85 2.81 3.17 -12.93
N GLU A 86 1.48 3.23 -12.78
CA GLU A 86 0.82 4.01 -11.72
C GLU A 86 1.21 3.52 -10.32
N ALA A 87 1.24 2.21 -10.08
CA ALA A 87 1.65 1.63 -8.80
C ALA A 87 3.11 2.00 -8.48
N VAL A 88 4.02 1.83 -9.45
CA VAL A 88 5.43 2.18 -9.32
C VAL A 88 5.59 3.68 -9.08
N GLU A 89 4.89 4.54 -9.81
CA GLU A 89 4.94 5.98 -9.61
C GLU A 89 4.44 6.38 -8.21
N HIS A 90 3.31 5.82 -7.78
CA HIS A 90 2.72 6.08 -6.45
C HIS A 90 3.70 5.71 -5.34
N TYR A 91 4.20 4.47 -5.31
CA TYR A 91 5.09 4.04 -4.24
C TYR A 91 6.46 4.70 -4.32
N GLY A 92 6.93 5.03 -5.52
CA GLY A 92 8.13 5.84 -5.70
C GLY A 92 8.01 7.17 -4.97
N LYS A 93 6.89 7.88 -5.13
CA LYS A 93 6.62 9.13 -4.38
C LYS A 93 6.47 8.85 -2.87
N ALA A 94 5.78 7.78 -2.50
CA ALA A 94 5.52 7.45 -1.11
C ALA A 94 6.77 7.07 -0.30
N PHE A 95 7.85 6.61 -0.94
CA PHE A 95 9.14 6.32 -0.28
C PHE A 95 10.07 7.53 -0.14
N LEU A 96 9.71 8.69 -0.70
CA LEU A 96 10.51 9.89 -0.52
C LEU A 96 10.34 10.46 0.89
N PRO A 97 11.41 10.96 1.54
CA PRO A 97 11.35 11.42 2.94
C PRO A 97 10.28 12.49 3.19
N GLU A 98 10.06 13.38 2.23
CA GLU A 98 9.05 14.43 2.31
C GLU A 98 7.59 13.92 2.36
N SER A 99 7.34 12.65 2.02
CA SER A 99 6.00 12.06 2.03
C SER A 99 5.58 11.57 3.42
N TYR A 100 6.52 11.40 4.35
CA TYR A 100 6.26 10.80 5.67
C TYR A 100 5.60 11.79 6.64
N PRO A 101 4.76 11.29 7.57
CA PRO A 101 4.05 12.15 8.52
C PRO A 101 5.00 12.86 9.49
N ASN A 102 4.74 14.15 9.74
CA ASN A 102 5.36 14.87 10.84
C ASN A 102 4.51 14.70 12.11
N PHE A 103 4.86 13.71 12.93
CA PHE A 103 4.10 13.39 14.16
C PHE A 103 4.00 14.57 15.14
N ASN A 104 5.00 15.45 15.20
CA ASN A 104 4.95 16.63 16.07
C ASN A 104 3.96 17.68 15.57
N GLU A 105 3.81 17.84 14.25
CA GLU A 105 2.77 18.68 13.65
C GLU A 105 1.38 18.06 13.88
N ILE A 106 1.23 16.76 13.62
CA ILE A 106 -0.04 16.04 13.81
C ILE A 106 -0.53 16.13 15.26
N ARG A 107 0.36 15.89 16.24
CA ARG A 107 0.05 16.05 17.67
C ARG A 107 -0.44 17.45 18.00
N ARG A 108 0.18 18.49 17.45
CA ARG A 108 -0.24 19.88 17.65
C ARG A 108 -1.64 20.16 17.08
N GLN A 109 -1.95 19.64 15.90
CA GLN A 109 -3.26 19.84 15.26
C GLN A 109 -4.40 19.14 16.02
N VAL A 110 -4.15 17.92 16.51
CA VAL A 110 -5.14 17.11 17.25
C VAL A 110 -5.32 17.58 18.69
N SER A 111 -4.38 18.35 19.24
CA SER A 111 -4.41 18.83 20.64
C SER A 111 -5.60 19.72 21.01
N SER A 112 -6.41 20.17 20.03
CA SER A 112 -7.60 20.99 20.24
C SER A 112 -8.91 20.18 20.44
N SER A 113 -8.95 18.89 20.08
CA SER A 113 -10.15 18.04 20.11
C SER A 113 -9.93 16.72 20.90
N GLN A 114 -9.14 16.80 21.98
CA GLN A 114 -8.54 15.67 22.70
C GLN A 114 -9.53 14.58 23.14
N THR A 115 -9.51 13.45 22.44
CA THR A 115 -9.94 12.19 23.01
C THR A 115 -8.71 11.30 23.19
N PRO A 116 -8.55 10.58 24.32
CA PRO A 116 -7.41 9.68 24.58
C PRO A 116 -7.11 8.72 23.41
N GLU A 117 -8.16 8.30 22.70
CA GLU A 117 -8.11 7.43 21.53
C GLU A 117 -7.30 8.03 20.37
N ARG A 118 -7.46 9.34 20.11
CA ARG A 118 -6.72 10.01 19.03
C ARG A 118 -5.23 10.07 19.33
N MET A 119 -4.88 10.32 20.59
CA MET A 119 -3.48 10.30 21.03
C MET A 119 -2.91 8.88 20.96
N ALA A 120 -3.65 7.88 21.43
CA ALA A 120 -3.27 6.47 21.32
C ALA A 120 -2.99 6.05 19.87
N LEU A 121 -3.80 6.50 18.90
CA LEU A 121 -3.56 6.24 17.49
C LEU A 121 -2.27 6.90 16.99
N ILE A 122 -2.04 8.16 17.34
CA ILE A 122 -0.81 8.87 16.95
C ILE A 122 0.42 8.18 17.53
N ASP A 123 0.37 7.80 18.81
CA ASP A 123 1.49 7.16 19.50
C ASP A 123 1.77 5.76 18.92
N THR A 124 0.72 4.99 18.63
CA THR A 124 0.84 3.70 17.93
C THR A 124 1.58 3.85 16.59
N VAL A 125 1.19 4.84 15.77
CA VAL A 125 1.82 5.03 14.45
C VAL A 125 3.23 5.62 14.58
N SER A 126 3.48 6.44 15.60
CA SER A 126 4.82 6.93 15.94
C SER A 126 5.75 5.77 16.31
N GLU A 127 5.32 4.84 17.16
CA GLU A 127 6.09 3.63 17.51
C GLU A 127 6.31 2.71 16.29
N LEU A 128 5.31 2.57 15.42
CA LEU A 128 5.48 1.86 14.14
C LEU A 128 6.54 2.52 13.25
N PHE A 129 6.63 3.85 13.25
CA PHE A 129 7.66 4.57 12.51
C PHE A 129 9.05 4.39 13.13
N GLU A 130 9.16 4.37 14.44
CA GLU A 130 10.42 4.05 15.12
C GLU A 130 10.89 2.63 14.79
N GLU A 131 9.97 1.67 14.73
CA GLU A 131 10.28 0.28 14.44
C GLU A 131 10.58 0.03 12.95
N LEU A 132 9.84 0.63 12.01
CA LEU A 132 9.91 0.31 10.58
C LEU A 132 10.64 1.38 9.74
N GLY A 133 10.66 2.63 10.19
CA GLY A 133 11.29 3.76 9.54
C GLY A 133 10.89 3.92 8.07
N TYR A 134 11.88 4.11 7.21
CA TYR A 134 11.68 4.30 5.77
C TYR A 134 11.64 2.97 4.97
N ASP A 135 11.60 1.82 5.65
CA ASP A 135 11.52 0.51 4.99
C ASP A 135 10.10 0.13 4.55
N VAL A 136 9.10 0.94 4.91
CA VAL A 136 7.73 0.89 4.38
C VAL A 136 7.36 2.26 3.82
N PRO A 137 6.48 2.34 2.79
CA PRO A 137 6.14 3.62 2.17
C PRO A 137 5.34 4.50 3.13
N ALA A 138 5.40 5.82 2.96
CA ALA A 138 4.62 6.77 3.76
C ALA A 138 3.11 6.47 3.76
N THR A 139 2.57 5.93 2.66
CA THR A 139 1.19 5.46 2.54
C THR A 139 0.80 4.49 3.66
N PHE A 140 1.74 3.65 4.14
CA PHE A 140 1.52 2.75 5.28
C PHE A 140 1.09 3.53 6.53
N TYR A 141 1.86 4.55 6.91
CA TYR A 141 1.58 5.36 8.09
C TYR A 141 0.33 6.21 7.92
N TRP A 142 0.15 6.80 6.74
CA TRP A 142 -1.05 7.59 6.44
C TRP A 142 -2.33 6.75 6.46
N THR A 143 -2.27 5.48 6.08
CA THR A 143 -3.41 4.55 6.18
C THR A 143 -3.91 4.46 7.63
N PHE A 144 -3.00 4.33 8.59
CA PHE A 144 -3.34 4.22 10.01
C PHE A 144 -3.67 5.56 10.67
N LEU A 145 -3.12 6.68 10.17
CA LEU A 145 -3.44 8.02 10.67
C LEU A 145 -4.73 8.59 10.08
N HIS A 146 -5.20 8.07 8.94
CA HIS A 146 -6.39 8.57 8.25
C HIS A 146 -7.64 8.70 9.13
N PRO A 147 -7.94 7.78 10.08
CA PRO A 147 -9.08 7.93 10.98
C PRO A 147 -9.08 9.26 11.76
N LEU A 148 -7.93 9.91 11.97
CA LEU A 148 -7.87 11.23 12.60
C LEU A 148 -8.67 12.30 11.86
N GLN A 149 -8.91 12.13 10.55
CA GLN A 149 -9.71 13.05 9.75
C GLN A 149 -11.23 12.86 9.94
N ARG A 150 -11.66 11.79 10.61
CA ARG A 150 -13.08 11.48 10.84
C ARG A 150 -13.56 12.08 12.15
N ASP A 151 -14.86 12.27 12.29
CA ASP A 151 -15.47 12.70 13.55
C ASP A 151 -15.40 11.59 14.62
N ASN A 152 -15.59 10.33 14.20
CA ASN A 152 -15.59 9.16 15.08
C ASN A 152 -14.54 8.12 14.65
N LEU A 153 -13.59 7.82 15.55
CA LEU A 153 -12.54 6.82 15.34
C LEU A 153 -13.03 5.37 15.35
N PHE A 154 -14.22 5.13 15.88
CA PHE A 154 -14.84 3.81 16.02
C PHE A 154 -15.87 3.50 14.94
N GLU A 155 -16.04 4.41 13.98
CA GLU A 155 -17.05 4.29 12.95
C GLU A 155 -16.90 2.98 12.17
N ILE A 156 -18.01 2.24 12.03
CA ILE A 156 -18.13 1.08 11.16
C ILE A 156 -18.96 1.51 9.95
N ARG A 157 -18.46 1.27 8.75
CA ARG A 157 -19.23 1.45 7.51
C ARG A 157 -19.32 0.12 6.79
N SER A 158 -20.54 -0.35 6.58
CA SER A 158 -20.80 -1.52 5.75
C SER A 158 -20.77 -1.11 4.29
N PHE A 159 -19.93 -1.80 3.50
CA PHE A 159 -19.86 -1.71 2.04
C PHE A 159 -19.58 -0.31 1.41
N ARG A 160 -19.59 0.84 2.09
CA ARG A 160 -19.43 2.17 1.44
C ARG A 160 -18.31 3.02 2.06
N PHE A 161 -17.33 3.38 1.23
CA PHE A 161 -16.38 4.44 1.54
C PHE A 161 -17.08 5.81 1.61
N SER A 162 -16.63 6.67 2.52
CA SER A 162 -17.02 8.09 2.51
C SER A 162 -16.58 8.74 1.19
N GLU A 163 -17.21 9.83 0.75
CA GLU A 163 -16.74 10.59 -0.42
C GLU A 163 -15.27 11.07 -0.23
N GLN A 164 -14.88 11.35 1.01
CA GLN A 164 -13.51 11.70 1.37
C GLN A 164 -12.55 10.49 1.25
N ASP A 165 -13.04 9.29 1.55
CA ASP A 165 -12.27 8.04 1.54
C ASP A 165 -12.09 7.49 0.10
N LEU A 166 -12.99 7.83 -0.85
CA LEU A 166 -12.90 7.38 -2.25
C LEU A 166 -11.60 7.80 -2.93
N GLY A 167 -11.04 8.96 -2.58
CA GLY A 167 -9.78 9.43 -3.17
C GLY A 167 -8.55 8.62 -2.73
N VAL A 168 -8.68 7.85 -1.65
CA VAL A 168 -7.56 7.13 -1.01
C VAL A 168 -7.83 5.62 -0.83
N ALA A 169 -9.00 5.13 -1.22
CA ALA A 169 -9.41 3.74 -1.03
C ALA A 169 -8.41 2.75 -1.67
N ARG A 170 -8.10 2.93 -2.96
CA ARG A 170 -7.14 2.07 -3.69
C ARG A 170 -5.80 1.89 -2.97
N GLN A 171 -5.22 3.01 -2.54
CA GLN A 171 -3.89 3.00 -1.90
C GLN A 171 -3.91 2.36 -0.51
N PHE A 172 -5.00 2.50 0.22
CA PHE A 172 -5.12 1.94 1.56
C PHE A 172 -5.54 0.48 1.53
N ASP A 173 -6.47 0.08 0.66
CA ASP A 173 -6.80 -1.34 0.43
C ASP A 173 -5.52 -2.13 0.16
N ALA A 174 -4.63 -1.59 -0.69
CA ALA A 174 -3.33 -2.20 -0.96
C ALA A 174 -2.47 -2.39 0.28
N ILE A 175 -2.35 -1.36 1.14
CA ILE A 175 -1.61 -1.44 2.41
C ILE A 175 -2.20 -2.49 3.35
N LEU A 176 -3.52 -2.50 3.49
CA LEU A 176 -4.24 -3.36 4.42
C LEU A 176 -4.15 -4.82 3.99
N HIS A 177 -4.38 -5.11 2.71
CA HIS A 177 -4.26 -6.45 2.14
C HIS A 177 -2.82 -6.96 2.22
N GLY A 178 -1.83 -6.14 1.82
CA GLY A 178 -0.43 -6.51 1.92
C GLY A 178 0.02 -6.73 3.37
N GLY A 179 -0.55 -5.97 4.32
CA GLY A 179 -0.27 -6.09 5.75
C GLY A 179 -0.81 -7.39 6.34
N TYR A 180 -2.01 -7.82 5.93
CA TYR A 180 -2.73 -8.96 6.50
C TYR A 180 -2.07 -10.32 6.25
N VAL A 181 -1.34 -10.45 5.15
CA VAL A 181 -0.62 -11.69 4.78
C VAL A 181 0.79 -11.77 5.38
N SER A 182 1.15 -10.87 6.30
CA SER A 182 2.53 -10.74 6.78
C SER A 182 2.65 -10.71 8.31
N MET A 183 3.86 -11.00 8.79
CA MET A 183 4.23 -10.82 10.20
C MET A 183 4.06 -9.36 10.68
N LEU A 184 3.89 -8.39 9.77
CA LEU A 184 3.62 -6.99 10.13
C LEU A 184 2.28 -6.84 10.83
N ARG A 185 1.27 -7.65 10.52
CA ARG A 185 -0.01 -7.58 11.23
C ARG A 185 0.17 -7.82 12.73
N ARG A 186 0.95 -8.84 13.10
CA ARG A 186 1.25 -9.15 14.52
C ARG A 186 2.05 -8.04 15.19
N LEU A 187 2.92 -7.36 14.44
CA LEU A 187 3.69 -6.20 14.93
C LEU A 187 2.77 -5.00 15.19
N ILE A 188 1.88 -4.68 14.25
CA ILE A 188 0.87 -3.62 14.40
C ILE A 188 -0.03 -3.90 15.60
N ASP A 189 -0.56 -5.13 15.71
CA ASP A 189 -1.42 -5.53 16.83
C ASP A 189 -0.65 -5.46 18.17
N SER A 190 0.62 -5.88 18.19
CA SER A 190 1.44 -5.82 19.41
C SER A 190 1.66 -4.38 19.87
N ILE A 191 2.08 -3.49 18.98
CA ILE A 191 2.33 -2.07 19.30
C ILE A 191 1.02 -1.39 19.72
N SER A 192 -0.03 -1.50 18.90
CA SER A 192 -1.34 -0.88 19.20
C SER A 192 -1.90 -1.35 20.55
N SER A 193 -1.74 -2.64 20.89
CA SER A 193 -2.29 -3.19 22.12
C SER A 193 -1.70 -2.57 23.39
N ARG A 194 -0.46 -2.06 23.34
CA ARG A 194 0.17 -1.32 24.46
C ARG A 194 -0.54 -0.02 24.77
N HIS A 195 -1.25 0.55 23.78
CA HIS A 195 -2.08 1.73 23.94
C HIS A 195 -3.55 1.39 24.22
N GLY A 196 -3.89 0.12 24.46
CA GLY A 196 -5.23 -0.32 24.82
C GLY A 196 -6.15 -0.58 23.63
N TYR A 197 -5.62 -0.62 22.40
CA TYR A 197 -6.44 -0.83 21.19
C TYR A 197 -5.80 -1.83 20.23
N PHE A 198 -6.62 -2.48 19.41
CA PHE A 198 -6.19 -3.05 18.14
C PHE A 198 -6.59 -2.12 17.00
N ILE A 199 -5.84 -2.17 15.91
CA ILE A 199 -6.24 -1.56 14.65
C ILE A 199 -6.86 -2.63 13.76
N GLU A 200 -8.16 -2.51 13.53
CA GLU A 200 -8.90 -3.32 12.57
C GLU A 200 -9.04 -2.60 11.25
N HIS A 201 -9.23 -3.36 10.18
CA HIS A 201 -9.67 -2.83 8.90
C HIS A 201 -10.80 -3.69 8.35
N GLY A 202 -11.61 -3.06 7.51
CA GLY A 202 -12.67 -3.74 6.79
C GLY A 202 -12.12 -4.69 5.75
N CYS A 203 -12.79 -5.82 5.56
CA CYS A 203 -12.52 -6.76 4.47
C CYS A 203 -13.85 -7.31 3.96
N GLY A 204 -14.11 -7.18 2.65
CA GLY A 204 -15.33 -7.67 2.03
C GLY A 204 -16.58 -6.88 2.38
N CYS A 205 -17.34 -7.33 3.39
CA CYS A 205 -18.65 -6.74 3.73
C CYS A 205 -18.57 -5.49 4.63
N GLU A 206 -17.39 -5.19 5.15
CA GLU A 206 -17.09 -4.01 5.94
C GLU A 206 -16.06 -3.18 5.17
N ASN A 207 -16.39 -1.92 4.84
CA ASN A 207 -15.51 -1.01 4.09
C ASN A 207 -15.13 0.15 5.00
N HIS A 208 -14.23 -0.12 5.94
CA HIS A 208 -13.58 0.90 6.74
C HIS A 208 -12.06 0.77 6.62
N LEU A 209 -11.41 1.87 6.26
CA LEU A 209 -9.96 1.88 5.97
C LEU A 209 -9.12 1.43 7.19
N ALA A 210 -9.39 1.98 8.37
CA ALA A 210 -8.83 1.51 9.64
C ALA A 210 -9.76 1.98 10.76
N LYS A 211 -9.82 1.21 11.84
CA LYS A 211 -10.63 1.49 13.04
C LYS A 211 -9.88 1.04 14.30
N LEU A 212 -10.04 1.80 15.38
CA LEU A 212 -9.64 1.35 16.72
C LEU A 212 -10.68 0.40 17.32
N LYS A 213 -10.20 -0.65 17.97
CA LYS A 213 -11.03 -1.53 18.80
C LYS A 213 -10.37 -1.68 20.16
N PRO A 214 -11.08 -1.49 21.29
CA PRO A 214 -10.52 -1.75 22.61
C PRO A 214 -9.94 -3.15 22.74
N CYS A 215 -8.80 -3.26 23.41
CA CYS A 215 -8.11 -4.53 23.66
C CYS A 215 -8.07 -4.82 25.16
N ASP A 216 -8.42 -6.04 25.55
CA ASP A 216 -8.47 -6.46 26.95
C ASP A 216 -7.07 -6.75 27.54
N SER A 217 -6.08 -7.06 26.71
CA SER A 217 -4.73 -7.42 27.18
C SER A 217 -3.65 -7.20 26.10
N PRO A 218 -2.57 -6.47 26.42
CA PRO A 218 -1.47 -6.28 25.50
C PRO A 218 -0.66 -7.55 25.30
N PHE A 219 0.05 -7.64 24.17
CA PHE A 219 1.06 -8.68 23.95
C PHE A 219 2.30 -8.10 23.27
N GLU A 220 3.42 -8.81 23.41
CA GLU A 220 4.69 -8.42 22.80
C GLU A 220 5.01 -9.31 21.61
N TYR A 221 5.33 -8.65 20.50
CA TYR A 221 5.87 -9.26 19.30
C TYR A 221 6.91 -8.34 18.69
N GLN A 222 8.03 -8.92 18.30
CA GLN A 222 9.06 -8.24 17.52
C GLN A 222 9.28 -9.04 16.25
N LEU A 223 9.46 -8.33 15.14
CA LEU A 223 9.78 -8.96 13.87
C LEU A 223 11.23 -9.50 13.95
N PRO A 224 11.46 -10.82 13.82
CA PRO A 224 12.80 -11.36 13.94
C PRO A 224 13.74 -10.72 12.92
N ALA A 225 14.93 -10.30 13.36
CA ALA A 225 15.91 -9.65 12.48
C ALA A 225 16.25 -10.51 11.23
N THR A 226 16.22 -11.83 11.38
CA THR A 226 16.47 -12.80 10.31
C THR A 226 15.36 -12.84 9.25
N THR A 227 14.11 -12.56 9.61
CA THR A 227 12.96 -12.58 8.70
C THR A 227 12.49 -11.20 8.28
N ARG A 228 12.94 -10.15 8.98
CA ARG A 228 12.54 -8.75 8.74
C ARG A 228 12.67 -8.34 7.28
N ARG A 229 13.86 -8.48 6.68
CA ARG A 229 14.10 -8.12 5.28
C ARG A 229 13.17 -8.86 4.31
N LYS A 230 13.01 -10.17 4.51
CA LYS A 230 12.10 -10.97 3.67
C LYS A 230 10.65 -10.52 3.82
N THR A 231 10.23 -10.21 5.04
CA THR A 231 8.88 -9.74 5.35
C THR A 231 8.60 -8.40 4.69
N LEU A 232 9.51 -7.43 4.81
CA LEU A 232 9.32 -6.08 4.27
C LEU A 232 9.35 -6.07 2.73
N ARG A 233 10.22 -6.88 2.12
CA ARG A 233 10.21 -7.07 0.66
C ARG A 233 8.92 -7.75 0.20
N ALA A 234 8.50 -8.83 0.85
CA ALA A 234 7.24 -9.51 0.51
C ALA A 234 6.04 -8.59 0.66
N PHE A 235 6.02 -7.77 1.72
CA PHE A 235 5.03 -6.72 1.91
C PHE A 235 5.07 -5.72 0.75
N PHE A 236 6.23 -5.16 0.41
CA PHE A 236 6.36 -4.21 -0.68
C PHE A 236 5.90 -4.78 -2.04
N TRP A 237 6.26 -6.03 -2.34
CA TRP A 237 5.76 -6.71 -3.53
C TRP A 237 4.23 -6.84 -3.51
N SER A 238 3.67 -7.26 -2.38
CA SER A 238 2.23 -7.48 -2.24
C SER A 238 1.44 -6.19 -2.41
N ILE A 239 1.89 -5.08 -1.81
CA ILE A 239 1.18 -3.80 -1.94
C ILE A 239 1.27 -3.23 -3.37
N MET A 240 2.30 -3.55 -4.15
CA MET A 240 2.36 -3.19 -5.58
C MET A 240 1.37 -3.99 -6.41
N GLU A 241 1.28 -5.31 -6.18
CA GLU A 241 0.31 -6.18 -6.85
C GLU A 241 -1.14 -5.79 -6.47
N GLU A 242 -1.42 -5.53 -5.20
CA GLU A 242 -2.74 -5.09 -4.74
C GLU A 242 -3.10 -3.70 -5.27
N TYR A 243 -2.15 -2.75 -5.30
CA TYR A 243 -2.39 -1.43 -5.87
C TYR A 243 -2.66 -1.50 -7.37
N LEU A 244 -2.03 -2.44 -8.09
CA LEU A 244 -2.30 -2.65 -9.50
C LEU A 244 -3.76 -3.05 -9.75
N LEU A 245 -4.43 -3.69 -8.79
CA LEU A 245 -5.85 -3.98 -8.85
C LEU A 245 -6.70 -2.71 -8.68
N PHE A 246 -7.92 -2.75 -9.19
CA PHE A 246 -8.90 -1.69 -8.93
C PHE A 246 -9.33 -1.72 -7.47
N GLU A 247 -9.66 -0.53 -6.94
CA GLU A 247 -10.30 -0.41 -5.63
C GLU A 247 -11.54 -1.30 -5.54
N GLN A 248 -11.74 -1.92 -4.37
CA GLN A 248 -12.93 -2.72 -4.14
C GLN A 248 -14.14 -1.81 -3.95
N ARG A 249 -14.89 -1.60 -5.03
CA ARG A 249 -16.25 -1.05 -4.98
C ARG A 249 -17.25 -2.19 -4.96
N ALA A 250 -18.38 -2.05 -4.28
CA ALA A 250 -19.41 -3.07 -4.41
C ALA A 250 -19.85 -3.17 -5.87
N ALA A 251 -20.10 -4.41 -6.29
CA ALA A 251 -20.44 -4.74 -7.67
C ALA A 251 -21.71 -4.01 -8.16
N THR A 252 -22.60 -3.58 -7.27
CA THR A 252 -23.85 -2.90 -7.63
C THR A 252 -24.41 -2.07 -6.48
N LYS A 253 -25.12 -0.98 -6.83
CA LYS A 253 -25.91 -0.18 -5.88
C LYS A 253 -27.01 -0.99 -5.20
N LEU A 254 -27.42 -2.11 -5.79
CA LEU A 254 -28.41 -3.03 -5.21
C LEU A 254 -27.93 -3.68 -3.91
N VAL A 255 -26.62 -3.75 -3.64
CA VAL A 255 -26.09 -4.23 -2.35
C VAL A 255 -26.52 -3.33 -1.19
N TYR A 256 -26.88 -2.08 -1.48
CA TYR A 256 -27.22 -1.05 -0.48
C TYR A 256 -28.64 -0.53 -0.63
N ALA A 257 -29.46 -1.14 -1.48
CA ALA A 257 -30.80 -0.66 -1.72
C ALA A 257 -31.68 -1.02 -0.53
N ASP A 258 -32.07 -0.02 0.27
CA ASP A 258 -33.01 -0.20 1.38
C ASP A 258 -34.41 -0.63 0.89
N SER A 259 -34.71 -0.45 -0.39
CA SER A 259 -35.83 -1.05 -1.12
C SER A 259 -35.48 -1.22 -2.59
N VAL A 260 -36.01 -2.28 -3.22
CA VAL A 260 -35.85 -2.55 -4.65
C VAL A 260 -37.14 -2.12 -5.34
N ASP A 261 -37.38 -0.81 -5.41
CA ASP A 261 -38.48 -0.29 -6.21
C ASP A 261 -38.07 -0.33 -7.69
N PHE A 262 -38.77 -1.17 -8.46
CA PHE A 262 -38.62 -1.35 -9.90
C PHE A 262 -39.42 -0.31 -10.68
#